data_AF-A0A2U0S6U4-F1
#
_entry.id   AF-A0A2U0S6U4-F1
#
_cell.length_a   1.000
_cell.length_b   1.000
_cell.length_c   1.000
_cell.angle_alpha   90.00
_cell.angle_beta   90.00
_cell.angle_gamma   90.00
#
_symmetry.space_group_name_H-M   'P 1'
#
loop_
_entity.id
_entity.type
_entity.pdbx_description
1 polymer ?
#
loop_
_entity_poly.entity_id
_entity_poly.type
_entity_poly.pdbx_seq_one_letter_code
_entity_poly.pdbx_strand_id
1 'polypeptide(L)'
;MENPAELFEAISHPTRIKILKLLENEPSTFASLKRQLGISSSGNLDHHIKKLGELIEIQRDGTYGLTDTGKEALASVGAVEAWKEAERRKIKKFPNLPKEVAYLLALEAIVTVLSILVVKGIRFPDGSWPLFPNILGFVAFTGFFSAFGILRGRSWGWALVVIQAITVLVYMMLPFKYTTADLLTANGLYAAERISMFIPRGVTFVAFGAVEALILF
;
A
#
# COMPACT_ATOMS: atom_id res chain seq x y z
N MET A 1 -7.42 -42.24 -14.02
CA MET A 1 -6.72 -42.30 -12.72
C MET A 1 -7.74 -42.26 -11.60
N GLU A 2 -7.83 -43.32 -10.80
CA GLU A 2 -8.75 -43.39 -9.65
C GLU A 2 -8.17 -42.77 -8.37
N ASN A 3 -6.85 -42.53 -8.31
CA ASN A 3 -6.14 -42.04 -7.13
C ASN A 3 -5.71 -40.56 -7.26
N PRO A 4 -6.27 -39.63 -6.46
CA PRO A 4 -5.90 -38.22 -6.47
C PRO A 4 -4.42 -37.95 -6.16
N ALA A 5 -3.77 -38.80 -5.36
CA ALA A 5 -2.37 -38.62 -4.99
C ALA A 5 -1.44 -38.86 -6.20
N GLU A 6 -1.74 -39.87 -7.01
CA GLU A 6 -1.01 -40.17 -8.24
C GLU A 6 -1.20 -39.07 -9.29
N LEU A 7 -2.44 -38.57 -9.42
CA LEU A 7 -2.73 -37.42 -10.27
C LEU A 7 -1.89 -36.20 -9.85
N PHE A 8 -1.88 -35.89 -8.55
CA PHE A 8 -1.10 -34.77 -8.01
C PHE A 8 0.41 -34.97 -8.23
N GLU A 9 0.93 -36.18 -8.00
CA GLU A 9 2.32 -36.49 -8.30
C GLU A 9 2.63 -36.26 -9.79
N ALA A 10 1.78 -36.75 -10.69
CA ALA A 10 1.95 -36.60 -12.14
C ALA A 10 1.95 -35.12 -12.59
N ILE A 11 1.15 -34.24 -11.99
CA ILE A 11 1.08 -32.82 -12.38
C ILE A 11 1.93 -31.88 -11.51
N SER A 12 2.64 -32.38 -10.49
CA SER A 12 3.44 -31.55 -9.58
C SER A 12 4.71 -30.93 -10.19
N HIS A 13 5.23 -31.48 -11.30
CA HIS A 13 6.49 -31.04 -11.89
C HIS A 13 6.27 -30.09 -13.09
N PRO A 14 6.99 -28.96 -13.17
CA PRO A 14 6.78 -27.94 -14.20
C PRO A 14 6.97 -28.48 -15.62
N THR A 15 7.94 -29.37 -15.85
CA THR A 15 8.13 -30.00 -17.18
C THR A 15 6.92 -30.83 -17.61
N ARG A 16 6.25 -31.52 -16.66
CA ARG A 16 5.07 -32.34 -16.97
C ARG A 16 3.87 -31.47 -17.32
N ILE A 17 3.65 -30.38 -16.58
CA ILE A 17 2.65 -29.37 -16.96
C ILE A 17 2.93 -28.79 -18.35
N LYS A 18 4.21 -28.48 -18.67
CA LYS A 18 4.58 -28.00 -20.01
C LYS A 18 4.27 -29.03 -21.10
N ILE A 19 4.56 -30.32 -20.87
CA ILE A 19 4.19 -31.39 -21.81
C ILE A 19 2.68 -31.37 -22.04
N LEU A 20 1.87 -31.36 -20.99
CA LEU A 20 0.41 -31.33 -21.11
C LEU A 20 -0.07 -30.09 -21.89
N LYS A 21 0.47 -28.90 -21.62
CA LYS A 21 0.17 -27.67 -22.38
C LYS A 21 0.54 -27.75 -23.86
N LEU A 22 1.66 -28.41 -24.20
CA LEU A 22 2.02 -28.62 -25.61
C LEU A 22 1.04 -29.57 -26.30
N LEU A 23 0.68 -30.66 -25.61
CA LEU A 23 -0.25 -31.67 -26.13
C LEU A 23 -1.72 -31.20 -26.19
N GLU A 24 -2.09 -30.20 -25.39
CA GLU A 24 -3.39 -29.51 -25.50
C GLU A 24 -3.53 -28.77 -26.83
N ASN A 25 -2.43 -28.19 -27.33
CA ASN A 25 -2.43 -27.47 -28.60
C ASN A 25 -2.41 -28.43 -29.79
N GLU A 26 -1.51 -29.42 -29.77
CA GLU A 26 -1.34 -30.36 -30.88
C GLU A 26 -0.71 -31.69 -30.41
N PRO A 27 -1.24 -32.85 -30.84
CA PRO A 27 -0.58 -34.14 -30.67
C PRO A 27 0.86 -34.10 -31.21
N SER A 28 1.82 -34.63 -30.45
CA SER A 28 3.24 -34.45 -30.77
C SER A 28 4.04 -35.73 -30.61
N THR A 29 4.98 -35.98 -31.52
CA THR A 29 5.94 -37.08 -31.39
C THR A 29 6.93 -36.83 -30.26
N PHE A 30 7.57 -37.90 -29.77
CA PHE A 30 8.64 -37.80 -28.76
C PHE A 30 9.74 -36.80 -29.16
N ALA A 31 10.17 -36.84 -30.42
CA ALA A 31 11.21 -35.95 -30.93
C ALA A 31 10.77 -34.48 -30.97
N SER A 32 9.50 -34.24 -31.35
CA SER A 32 8.91 -32.90 -31.33
C SER A 32 8.85 -32.34 -29.91
N LEU A 33 8.32 -33.11 -28.95
CA LEU A 33 8.29 -32.73 -27.54
C LEU A 33 9.68 -32.44 -26.99
N LYS A 34 10.66 -33.32 -27.28
CA LYS A 34 12.06 -33.14 -26.86
C LYS A 34 12.64 -31.81 -27.34
N ARG A 35 12.39 -31.46 -28.62
CA ARG A 35 12.84 -30.20 -29.23
C ARG A 35 12.14 -28.99 -28.62
N GLN A 36 10.81 -29.01 -28.51
CA GLN A 36 10.02 -27.90 -27.99
C GLN A 36 10.32 -27.61 -26.51
N LEU A 37 10.62 -28.64 -25.72
CA LEU A 37 10.97 -28.50 -24.31
C LEU A 37 12.45 -28.18 -24.06
N GLY A 38 13.30 -28.25 -25.10
CA GLY A 38 14.74 -28.04 -24.97
C GLY A 38 15.45 -29.10 -24.11
N ILE A 39 14.95 -30.34 -24.10
CA ILE A 39 15.50 -31.43 -23.27
C ILE A 39 16.56 -32.20 -24.06
N SER A 40 17.81 -32.18 -23.60
CA SER A 40 18.91 -32.86 -24.31
C SER A 40 18.87 -34.39 -24.17
N SER A 41 18.54 -34.89 -22.98
CA SER A 41 18.53 -36.33 -22.67
C SER A 41 17.19 -36.97 -22.99
N SER A 42 17.18 -38.01 -23.82
CA SER A 42 15.97 -38.79 -24.10
C SER A 42 15.45 -39.50 -22.84
N GLY A 43 16.35 -40.00 -21.97
CA GLY A 43 15.94 -40.65 -20.72
C GLY A 43 15.21 -39.69 -19.76
N ASN A 44 15.54 -38.39 -19.79
CA ASN A 44 14.85 -37.39 -18.99
C ASN A 44 13.40 -37.18 -19.47
N LEU A 45 13.19 -37.02 -20.78
CA LEU A 45 11.83 -36.91 -21.33
C LEU A 45 11.02 -38.19 -21.12
N ASP A 46 11.63 -39.36 -21.33
CA ASP A 46 10.99 -40.67 -21.12
C ASP A 46 10.53 -40.82 -19.66
N HIS A 47 11.33 -40.39 -18.69
CA HIS A 47 10.94 -40.36 -17.28
C HIS A 47 9.69 -39.51 -17.04
N HIS A 48 9.63 -38.31 -17.63
CA HIS A 48 8.46 -37.43 -17.50
C HIS A 48 7.21 -38.01 -18.17
N ILE A 49 7.33 -38.59 -19.36
CA ILE A 49 6.23 -39.23 -20.09
C ILE A 49 5.68 -40.42 -19.30
N LYS A 50 6.55 -41.30 -18.78
CA LYS A 50 6.13 -42.44 -17.94
C LYS A 50 5.38 -42.00 -16.69
N LYS A 51 5.82 -40.90 -16.06
CA LYS A 51 5.15 -40.32 -14.88
C LYS A 51 3.83 -39.62 -15.19
N LEU A 52 3.56 -39.25 -16.45
CA LEU A 52 2.27 -38.71 -16.86
C LEU A 52 1.20 -39.82 -16.97
N GLY A 53 1.61 -41.07 -17.22
CA GLY A 53 0.73 -42.23 -17.20
C GLY A 53 -0.53 -42.01 -18.06
N GLU A 54 -1.69 -42.24 -17.46
CA GLU A 54 -3.00 -42.13 -18.12
C GLU A 54 -3.44 -40.70 -18.49
N LEU A 55 -2.67 -39.67 -18.16
CA LEU A 55 -2.96 -38.29 -18.59
C LEU A 55 -2.64 -38.07 -20.07
N ILE A 56 -1.86 -38.97 -20.66
CA ILE A 56 -1.49 -38.94 -22.07
C ILE A 56 -1.72 -40.31 -22.68
N GLU A 57 -1.95 -40.33 -23.98
CA GLU A 57 -2.10 -41.56 -24.76
C GLU A 57 -1.25 -41.48 -26.03
N ILE A 58 -0.86 -42.65 -26.54
CA ILE A 58 -0.23 -42.77 -27.85
C ILE A 58 -1.33 -42.99 -28.88
N GLN A 59 -1.45 -42.07 -29.83
CA GLN A 59 -2.40 -42.15 -30.91
C GLN A 59 -1.94 -43.14 -32.00
N ARG A 60 -2.84 -43.42 -32.96
CA ARG A 60 -2.60 -44.40 -34.03
C ARG A 60 -1.39 -44.07 -34.91
N ASP A 61 -1.03 -42.78 -35.01
CA ASP A 61 0.11 -42.28 -35.78
C ASP A 61 1.43 -42.25 -34.97
N GLY A 62 1.41 -42.73 -33.72
CA GLY A 62 2.57 -42.73 -32.83
C GLY A 62 2.86 -41.38 -32.17
N THR A 63 1.95 -40.40 -32.28
CA THR A 63 2.03 -39.16 -31.52
C THR A 63 1.46 -39.33 -30.12
N TYR A 64 1.93 -38.52 -29.17
CA TYR A 64 1.31 -38.39 -27.86
C TYR A 64 0.18 -37.36 -27.94
N GLY A 65 -0.95 -37.65 -27.30
CA GLY A 65 -2.05 -36.70 -27.10
C GLY A 65 -2.56 -36.70 -25.66
N LEU A 66 -3.38 -35.72 -25.30
CA LEU A 66 -4.07 -35.70 -24.01
C LEU A 66 -5.27 -36.64 -24.02
N THR A 67 -5.40 -37.44 -22.97
CA THR A 67 -6.66 -38.11 -22.63
C THR A 67 -7.65 -37.10 -22.05
N ASP A 68 -8.91 -37.49 -21.88
CA ASP A 68 -9.91 -36.62 -21.24
C ASP A 68 -9.54 -36.32 -19.78
N THR A 69 -9.01 -37.30 -19.05
CA THR A 69 -8.44 -37.08 -17.71
C THR A 69 -7.25 -36.11 -17.75
N GLY A 70 -6.40 -36.19 -18.77
CA GLY A 70 -5.32 -35.23 -18.99
C GLY A 70 -5.80 -33.80 -19.19
N LYS A 71 -6.88 -33.60 -19.97
CA LYS A 71 -7.50 -32.29 -20.18
C LYS A 71 -8.08 -31.72 -18.88
N GLU A 72 -8.80 -32.54 -18.11
CA GLU A 72 -9.36 -32.12 -16.81
C GLU A 72 -8.27 -31.75 -15.79
N ALA A 73 -7.19 -32.54 -15.75
CA ALA A 73 -6.04 -32.26 -14.91
C ALA A 73 -5.38 -30.92 -15.28
N LEU A 74 -5.21 -30.68 -16.58
CA LEU A 74 -4.63 -29.43 -17.08
C LEU A 74 -5.53 -28.22 -16.80
N ALA A 75 -6.85 -28.35 -16.97
CA ALA A 75 -7.81 -27.32 -16.61
C ALA A 75 -7.74 -26.95 -15.11
N SER A 76 -7.56 -27.95 -14.25
CA SER A 76 -7.40 -27.75 -12.80
C SER A 76 -6.12 -26.96 -12.49
N VAL A 77 -5.02 -27.26 -13.18
CA VAL A 77 -3.77 -26.46 -13.07
C VAL A 77 -4.00 -25.02 -13.52
N GLY A 78 -4.69 -24.84 -14.66
CA GLY A 78 -5.03 -23.52 -15.20
C GLY A 78 -5.85 -22.67 -14.22
N ALA A 79 -6.83 -23.26 -13.54
CA ALA A 79 -7.63 -22.58 -12.52
C ALA A 79 -6.78 -22.10 -11.34
N VAL A 80 -5.83 -22.92 -10.87
CA VAL A 80 -4.91 -22.53 -9.79
C VAL A 80 -3.95 -21.42 -10.23
N GLU A 81 -3.42 -21.49 -11.46
CA GLU A 81 -2.57 -20.44 -12.03
C GLU A 81 -3.32 -19.10 -12.14
N ALA A 82 -4.57 -19.12 -12.62
CA ALA A 82 -5.41 -17.95 -12.72
C ALA A 82 -5.73 -17.33 -11.35
N TRP A 83 -6.06 -18.16 -10.36
CA TRP A 83 -6.29 -17.70 -8.99
C TRP A 83 -5.04 -17.06 -8.38
N LYS A 84 -3.86 -17.67 -8.54
CA LYS A 84 -2.58 -17.10 -8.08
C LYS A 84 -2.30 -15.75 -8.73
N GLU A 85 -2.60 -15.59 -10.01
CA GLU A 85 -2.41 -14.33 -10.71
C GLU A 85 -3.38 -13.25 -10.23
N ALA A 86 -4.64 -13.59 -9.99
CA ALA A 86 -5.61 -12.68 -9.38
C ALA A 86 -5.15 -12.20 -7.99
N GLU A 87 -4.60 -13.09 -7.18
CA GLU A 87 -4.09 -12.75 -5.84
C GLU A 87 -2.84 -11.87 -5.91
N ARG A 88 -1.89 -12.17 -6.82
CA ARG A 88 -0.74 -11.29 -7.08
C ARG A 88 -1.16 -9.88 -7.50
N ARG A 89 -2.23 -9.74 -8.30
CA ARG A 89 -2.77 -8.43 -8.69
C ARG A 89 -3.37 -7.67 -7.50
N LYS A 90 -3.98 -8.35 -6.53
CA LYS A 90 -4.44 -7.70 -5.29
C LYS A 90 -3.27 -7.25 -4.43
N ILE A 91 -2.25 -8.10 -4.27
CA ILE A 91 -1.03 -7.77 -3.51
C ILE A 91 -0.33 -6.55 -4.11
N LYS A 92 -0.23 -6.46 -5.45
CA LYS A 92 0.34 -5.27 -6.11
C LYS A 92 -0.44 -3.96 -5.86
N LYS A 93 -1.73 -4.03 -5.54
CA LYS A 93 -2.54 -2.82 -5.25
C LYS A 93 -2.28 -2.23 -3.87
N PHE A 94 -1.70 -3.00 -2.95
CA PHE A 94 -1.17 -2.52 -1.69
C PHE A 94 0.35 -2.54 -1.78
N PRO A 95 0.98 -1.49 -2.32
CA PRO A 95 2.45 -1.44 -2.31
C PRO A 95 2.91 -1.63 -0.87
N ASN A 96 4.03 -2.33 -0.69
CA ASN A 96 4.79 -2.30 0.56
C ASN A 96 4.99 -0.82 0.91
N LEU A 97 4.16 -0.28 1.80
CA LEU A 97 4.29 1.10 2.21
C LEU A 97 5.68 1.21 2.84
N PRO A 98 6.55 2.11 2.35
CA PRO A 98 7.84 2.34 2.99
C PRO A 98 7.59 2.61 4.47
N LYS A 99 8.43 2.06 5.34
CA LYS A 99 8.23 2.15 6.81
C LYS A 99 8.13 3.62 7.24
N GLU A 100 8.84 4.49 6.54
CA GLU A 100 8.86 5.94 6.69
C GLU A 100 7.45 6.54 6.51
N VAL A 101 6.72 6.10 5.48
CA VAL A 101 5.36 6.59 5.21
C VAL A 101 4.37 6.06 6.23
N ALA A 102 4.55 4.82 6.70
CA ALA A 102 3.74 4.27 7.78
C ALA A 102 3.94 5.04 9.10
N TYR A 103 5.17 5.43 9.44
CA TYR A 103 5.46 6.26 10.61
C TYR A 103 4.84 7.66 10.50
N LEU A 104 4.92 8.29 9.33
CA LEU A 104 4.31 9.60 9.10
C LEU A 104 2.78 9.56 9.27
N LEU A 105 2.11 8.57 8.69
CA LEU A 105 0.65 8.39 8.85
C LEU A 105 0.27 8.13 10.32
N ALA A 106 1.05 7.31 11.04
CA ALA A 106 0.79 7.03 12.44
C ALA A 106 0.99 8.28 13.32
N LEU A 107 2.05 9.05 13.06
CA LEU A 107 2.32 10.32 13.76
C LEU A 107 1.18 11.31 13.53
N GLU A 108 0.73 11.46 12.29
CA GLU A 108 -0.37 12.36 11.92
C GLU A 108 -1.69 11.96 12.61
N ALA A 109 -1.98 10.66 12.67
CA ALA A 109 -3.14 10.15 13.40
C ALA A 109 -3.05 10.47 14.91
N ILE A 110 -1.87 10.31 15.51
CA ILE A 110 -1.64 10.62 16.93
C ILE A 110 -1.83 12.12 17.19
N VAL A 111 -1.22 12.98 16.37
CA VAL A 111 -1.37 14.45 16.48
C VAL A 111 -2.83 14.86 16.36
N THR A 112 -3.57 14.24 15.43
CA THR A 112 -5.00 14.48 15.25
C THR A 112 -5.79 14.12 16.51
N VAL A 113 -5.54 12.94 17.08
CA VAL A 113 -6.21 12.48 18.31
C VAL A 113 -5.89 13.40 19.49
N LEU A 114 -4.62 13.74 19.70
CA LEU A 114 -4.19 14.66 20.77
C LEU A 114 -4.82 16.05 20.62
N SER A 115 -4.90 16.55 19.39
CA SER A 115 -5.55 17.82 19.08
C SER A 115 -7.03 17.82 19.48
N ILE A 116 -7.75 16.74 19.19
CA ILE A 116 -9.16 16.56 19.58
C ILE A 116 -9.30 16.52 21.10
N LEU A 117 -8.38 15.86 21.82
CA LEU A 117 -8.41 15.76 23.28
C LEU A 117 -8.14 17.12 23.96
N VAL A 118 -7.15 17.87 23.48
CA VAL A 118 -6.84 19.22 23.99
C VAL A 118 -8.03 20.17 23.79
N VAL A 119 -8.67 20.11 22.62
CA VAL A 119 -9.90 20.88 22.33
C VAL A 119 -11.01 20.56 23.31
N LYS A 120 -11.25 19.28 23.63
CA LYS A 120 -12.28 18.89 24.61
C LYS A 120 -11.96 19.37 26.02
N GLY A 121 -10.67 19.50 26.36
CA GLY A 121 -10.21 19.96 27.68
C GLY A 121 -10.31 21.46 27.91
N ILE A 122 -10.31 22.28 26.84
CA ILE A 122 -10.38 23.75 26.94
C ILE A 122 -11.84 24.19 26.79
N ARG A 123 -12.53 24.35 27.92
CA ARG A 123 -13.85 25.00 27.98
C ARG A 123 -13.65 26.46 28.38
N PHE A 124 -14.08 27.40 27.54
CA PHE A 124 -14.06 28.81 27.93
C PHE A 124 -15.14 29.08 29.00
N PRO A 125 -14.89 30.01 29.95
CA PRO A 125 -15.84 30.33 31.02
C PRO A 125 -17.22 30.79 30.53
N ASP A 126 -17.29 31.33 29.32
CA ASP A 126 -18.53 31.79 28.68
C ASP A 126 -19.30 30.67 27.95
N GLY A 127 -18.79 29.43 27.98
CA GLY A 127 -19.41 28.27 27.31
C GLY A 127 -19.24 28.27 25.79
N SER A 128 -18.54 29.24 25.20
CA SER A 128 -18.25 29.27 23.77
C SER A 128 -17.15 28.26 23.43
N TRP A 129 -17.27 27.65 22.25
CA TRP A 129 -16.16 26.90 21.68
C TRP A 129 -15.18 27.90 21.07
N PRO A 130 -13.87 27.81 21.36
CA PRO A 130 -12.92 28.68 20.71
C PRO A 130 -12.97 28.47 19.19
N LEU A 131 -12.61 29.47 18.40
CA LEU A 131 -12.40 29.29 16.95
C LEU A 131 -11.21 28.34 16.66
N PHE A 132 -10.36 28.07 17.65
CA PHE A 132 -9.19 27.17 17.61
C PHE A 132 -9.47 25.74 17.07
N PRO A 133 -10.47 24.99 17.55
CA PRO A 133 -10.81 23.64 17.09
C PRO A 133 -11.06 23.51 15.59
N ASN A 134 -11.58 24.55 14.95
CA ASN A 134 -11.90 24.49 13.52
C ASN A 134 -10.63 24.49 12.66
N ILE A 135 -9.54 25.12 13.12
CA ILE A 135 -8.30 25.21 12.36
C ILE A 135 -7.42 23.99 12.60
N LEU A 136 -7.32 23.49 13.83
CA LEU A 136 -6.66 22.19 14.08
C LEU A 136 -7.40 21.04 13.38
N GLY A 137 -8.74 21.06 13.38
CA GLY A 137 -9.54 20.12 12.61
C GLY A 137 -9.32 20.26 11.11
N PHE A 138 -9.24 21.49 10.59
CA PHE A 138 -8.95 21.74 9.17
C PHE A 138 -7.54 21.28 8.76
N VAL A 139 -6.53 21.55 9.58
CA VAL A 139 -5.14 21.10 9.34
C VAL A 139 -5.07 19.58 9.39
N ALA A 140 -5.67 18.93 10.39
CA ALA A 140 -5.71 17.46 10.44
C ALA A 140 -6.46 16.85 9.25
N PHE A 141 -7.60 17.41 8.87
CA PHE A 141 -8.40 16.94 7.74
C PHE A 141 -7.65 17.09 6.41
N THR A 142 -7.07 18.26 6.16
CA THR A 142 -6.30 18.52 4.94
C THR A 142 -4.99 17.74 4.88
N GLY A 143 -4.41 17.41 6.04
CA GLY A 143 -3.19 16.60 6.14
C GLY A 143 -3.43 15.17 5.68
N PHE A 144 -4.54 14.58 6.11
CA PHE A 144 -4.93 13.24 5.65
C PHE A 144 -5.04 13.17 4.11
N PHE A 145 -5.63 14.19 3.49
CA PHE A 145 -5.71 14.28 2.02
C PHE A 145 -4.35 14.54 1.38
N SER A 146 -3.51 15.35 2.00
CA SER A 146 -2.13 15.59 1.57
C SER A 146 -1.31 14.30 1.52
N ALA A 147 -1.30 13.54 2.63
CA ALA A 147 -0.62 12.25 2.73
C ALA A 147 -1.16 11.25 1.71
N PHE A 148 -2.48 11.20 1.51
CA PHE A 148 -3.11 10.37 0.48
C PHE A 148 -2.70 10.77 -0.95
N GLY A 149 -2.58 12.07 -1.23
CA GLY A 149 -2.11 12.59 -2.51
C GLY A 149 -0.66 12.19 -2.79
N ILE A 150 0.22 12.35 -1.80
CA ILE A 150 1.63 11.95 -1.89
C ILE A 150 1.76 10.43 -2.11
N LEU A 151 1.02 9.62 -1.36
CA LEU A 151 0.96 8.16 -1.50
C LEU A 151 0.53 7.69 -2.89
N ARG A 152 -0.35 8.44 -3.55
CA ARG A 152 -0.83 8.15 -4.90
C ARG A 152 0.09 8.70 -5.99
N GLY A 153 1.26 9.26 -5.64
CA GLY A 153 2.19 9.88 -6.59
C GLY A 153 1.63 11.13 -7.25
N ARG A 154 0.73 11.84 -6.56
CA ARG A 154 -0.04 12.95 -7.11
C ARG A 154 0.48 14.29 -6.57
N SER A 155 0.79 15.21 -7.49
CA SER A 155 1.41 16.51 -7.17
C SER A 155 0.57 17.42 -6.27
N TRP A 156 -0.76 17.22 -6.23
CA TRP A 156 -1.66 18.00 -5.38
C TRP A 156 -1.48 17.71 -3.88
N GLY A 157 -0.88 16.58 -3.50
CA GLY A 157 -0.54 16.31 -2.10
C GLY A 157 0.45 17.35 -1.55
N TRP A 158 1.53 17.62 -2.27
CA TRP A 158 2.51 18.65 -1.90
C TRP A 158 1.92 20.06 -1.83
N ALA A 159 0.98 20.39 -2.72
CA ALA A 159 0.28 21.67 -2.67
C ALA A 159 -0.54 21.84 -1.38
N LEU A 160 -1.15 20.76 -0.88
CA LEU A 160 -1.87 20.77 0.40
C LEU A 160 -0.94 20.99 1.59
N VAL A 161 0.24 20.34 1.62
CA VAL A 161 1.26 20.60 2.68
C VAL A 161 1.59 22.09 2.76
N VAL A 162 1.85 22.71 1.61
CA VAL A 162 2.20 24.15 1.56
C VAL A 162 1.05 25.03 2.04
N ILE A 163 -0.19 24.72 1.64
CA ILE A 163 -1.37 25.45 2.10
C ILE A 163 -1.55 25.30 3.62
N GLN A 164 -1.31 24.12 4.18
CA GLN A 164 -1.37 23.89 5.62
C GLN A 164 -0.33 24.72 6.36
N ALA A 165 0.93 24.71 5.90
CA ALA A 165 2.00 25.49 6.50
C ALA A 165 1.69 27.00 6.50
N ILE A 166 1.17 27.53 5.38
CA ILE A 166 0.72 28.93 5.28
C ILE A 166 -0.44 29.20 6.24
N THR A 167 -1.40 28.29 6.33
CA THR A 167 -2.58 28.45 7.22
C THR A 167 -2.15 28.51 8.68
N VAL A 168 -1.26 27.61 9.10
CA VAL A 168 -0.68 27.60 10.45
C VAL A 168 0.10 28.90 10.71
N LEU A 169 0.94 29.33 9.77
CA LEU A 169 1.72 30.57 9.88
C LEU A 169 0.83 31.80 10.02
N VAL A 170 -0.16 31.98 9.15
CA VAL A 170 -1.10 33.12 9.20
C VAL A 170 -1.87 33.11 10.51
N TYR A 171 -2.29 31.92 10.96
CA TYR A 171 -2.99 31.79 12.23
C TYR A 171 -2.11 32.17 13.42
N MET A 172 -0.81 31.84 13.41
CA MET A 172 0.16 32.26 14.43
C MET A 172 0.35 33.77 14.48
N MET A 173 0.04 34.50 13.41
CA MET A 173 0.09 35.97 13.40
C MET A 173 -1.19 36.65 13.89
N LEU A 174 -2.32 35.94 14.02
CA LEU A 174 -3.57 36.53 14.51
C LEU A 174 -3.51 37.02 15.97
N PRO A 175 -2.90 36.30 16.93
CA PRO A 175 -2.77 36.78 18.30
C PRO A 175 -2.03 38.12 18.39
N PHE A 176 -1.07 38.39 17.49
CA PHE A 176 -0.34 39.65 17.44
C PHE A 176 -1.24 40.85 17.14
N LYS A 177 -2.30 40.70 16.33
CA LYS A 177 -3.21 41.83 16.04
C LYS A 177 -4.07 42.22 17.24
N TYR A 178 -4.62 41.25 17.96
CA TYR A 178 -5.46 41.54 19.13
C TYR A 178 -4.64 42.03 20.33
N THR A 179 -3.42 41.50 20.50
CA THR A 179 -2.57 41.89 21.62
C THR A 179 -1.83 43.20 21.41
N THR A 180 -1.46 43.60 20.19
CA THR A 180 -0.84 44.91 19.96
C THR A 180 -1.81 46.06 20.24
N ALA A 181 -3.08 45.91 19.86
CA ALA A 181 -4.13 46.89 20.18
C ALA A 181 -4.42 46.97 21.70
N ASP A 182 -4.46 45.83 22.39
CA ASP A 182 -4.65 45.77 23.85
C ASP A 182 -3.39 46.22 24.63
N LEU A 183 -2.18 45.92 24.16
CA LEU A 183 -0.91 46.31 24.78
C LEU A 183 -0.65 47.82 24.64
N LEU A 184 -1.05 48.42 23.52
CA LEU A 184 -0.98 49.87 23.31
C LEU A 184 -1.92 50.65 24.23
N THR A 185 -2.94 49.98 24.82
CA THR A 185 -3.96 50.60 25.67
C THR A 185 -3.88 50.18 27.15
N ALA A 186 -3.04 49.19 27.51
CA ALA A 186 -2.92 48.68 28.87
C ALA A 186 -1.75 49.32 29.66
N ASN A 187 -2.01 49.71 30.92
CA ASN A 187 -0.98 50.21 31.84
C ASN A 187 0.04 49.10 32.22
N GLY A 188 1.32 49.47 32.33
CA GLY A 188 2.49 48.58 32.23
C GLY A 188 2.56 47.34 33.13
N LEU A 189 1.82 47.26 34.24
CA LEU A 189 1.75 46.06 35.08
C LEU A 189 0.93 44.92 34.45
N TYR A 190 -0.17 45.24 33.74
CA TYR A 190 -1.00 44.24 33.05
C TYR A 190 -0.35 43.72 31.76
N ALA A 191 0.54 44.50 31.17
CA ALA A 191 1.30 44.11 29.98
C ALA A 191 2.27 42.95 30.28
N ALA A 192 2.99 43.03 31.39
CA ALA A 192 4.01 42.03 31.77
C ALA A 192 3.41 40.64 32.05
N GLU A 193 2.27 40.58 32.75
CA GLU A 193 1.57 39.32 33.06
C GLU A 193 0.98 38.65 31.81
N ARG A 194 0.51 39.43 30.83
CA ARG A 194 0.03 38.89 29.55
C ARG A 194 1.17 38.39 28.65
N ILE A 195 2.35 39.02 28.69
CA ILE A 195 3.53 38.59 27.91
C ILE A 195 4.08 37.25 28.43
N SER A 196 4.09 37.02 29.74
CA SER A 196 4.63 35.77 30.31
C SER A 196 3.80 34.53 29.98
N MET A 197 2.48 34.66 29.76
CA MET A 197 1.63 33.57 29.24
C MET A 197 1.91 33.21 27.77
N PHE A 198 2.59 34.09 27.02
CA PHE A 198 2.85 33.93 25.58
C PHE A 198 4.14 33.17 25.25
N ILE A 199 5.20 33.38 26.05
CA ILE A 199 6.54 32.81 25.81
C ILE A 199 6.55 31.27 25.74
N PRO A 200 5.81 30.51 26.58
CA PRO A 200 5.83 29.05 26.50
C PRO A 200 5.22 28.50 25.20
N ARG A 201 4.30 29.24 24.56
CA ARG A 201 3.57 28.78 23.38
C ARG A 201 4.32 29.05 22.08
N GLY A 202 5.05 30.16 21.97
CA GLY A 202 5.84 30.44 20.76
C GLY A 202 6.98 29.44 20.53
N VAL A 203 7.65 29.01 21.60
CA VAL A 203 8.82 28.13 21.55
C VAL A 203 8.47 26.72 21.06
N THR A 204 7.34 26.15 21.50
CA THR A 204 6.91 24.81 21.09
C THR A 204 6.58 24.73 19.60
N PHE A 205 6.07 25.81 19.01
CA PHE A 205 5.70 25.84 17.60
C PHE A 205 6.86 26.17 16.65
N VAL A 206 7.83 26.99 17.07
CA VAL A 206 9.09 27.18 16.33
C VAL A 206 9.87 25.86 16.26
N ALA A 207 9.87 25.09 17.35
CA ALA A 207 10.45 23.75 17.35
C ALA A 207 9.74 22.80 16.36
N PHE A 208 8.41 22.87 16.26
CA PHE A 208 7.65 22.06 15.31
C PHE A 208 7.96 22.42 13.84
N GLY A 209 7.94 23.71 13.50
CA GLY A 209 8.27 24.16 12.15
C GLY A 209 9.72 23.87 11.74
N ALA A 210 10.66 23.91 12.70
CA ALA A 210 12.05 23.54 12.45
C ALA A 210 12.21 22.03 12.18
N VAL A 211 11.51 21.17 12.92
CA VAL A 211 11.50 19.72 12.69
C VAL A 211 10.89 19.38 11.34
N GLU A 212 9.79 20.04 10.97
CA GLU A 212 9.12 19.83 9.68
C GLU A 212 10.01 20.28 8.51
N ALA A 213 10.70 21.42 8.62
CA ALA A 213 11.67 21.86 7.63
C ALA A 213 12.86 20.89 7.49
N LEU A 214 13.33 20.29 8.59
CA LEU A 214 14.46 19.36 8.58
C LEU A 214 14.11 17.97 8.00
N ILE A 215 12.83 17.64 7.91
CA ILE A 215 12.33 16.41 7.28
C ILE A 215 12.12 16.61 5.77
N LEU A 216 11.91 17.86 5.33
CA LEU A 216 11.64 18.22 3.94
C LEU A 216 12.90 18.55 3.12
N PHE A 217 14.07 18.71 3.75
CA PHE A 217 15.37 18.98 3.13
C PHE A 217 16.40 17.92 3.52
#